data_AF-A0A5D0UEV8-F1
#
_entry.id   AF-A0A5D0UEV8-F1
#
_cell.length_a   1.000
_cell.length_b   1.000
_cell.length_c   1.000
_cell.angle_alpha   90.00
_cell.angle_beta   90.00
_cell.angle_gamma   90.00
#
_symmetry.space_group_name_H-M   'P 1'
#
loop_
_entity.id
_entity.type
_entity.pdbx_description
1 polymer ?
#
loop_
_entity_poly.entity_id
_entity_poly.type
_entity_poly.pdbx_seq_one_letter_code
_entity_poly.pdbx_strand_id
1 'polypeptide(L)'
;MKYCPGCEEIKSIADFGSNRAQKSGIANYCRPCHNKIMAANRARNHGSGRNYLLKLRYGITEKQVEEMIAEQGGVCVICLREEPKHVDHDHMTGLVRRILCFKCNGALGQFEDNPERLRLAAEYLELDGSHARRLILERGAPVFVRRTHWSESEWRARLKRNSSREQRRLERYGIDDDDVEWLLKMQVGYCAACFDYPAEHVDHDHRTGAVRGIACHGCNTGMGQLRDDPVALRRAADYLTGGLVKAVPARGGGTRLSFTVPDMDPLNVPPGGWTLHWEADGRHRKANPELGVLIGRPAWVG
;
A
#
# COMPACT_ATOMS: atom_id res chain seq x y z
N MET A 1 1.94 -0.08 -52.21
CA MET A 1 0.55 -0.51 -51.94
C MET A 1 0.53 -2.01 -51.70
N LYS A 2 -0.36 -2.52 -50.83
CA LYS A 2 -0.53 -3.95 -50.50
C LYS A 2 -1.99 -4.25 -50.21
N TYR A 3 -2.49 -5.36 -50.73
CA TYR A 3 -3.85 -5.86 -50.46
C TYR A 3 -3.95 -6.47 -49.06
N CYS A 4 -4.99 -6.11 -48.30
CA CYS A 4 -5.32 -6.71 -47.01
C CYS A 4 -6.50 -7.69 -47.19
N PRO A 5 -6.32 -9.01 -46.97
CA PRO A 5 -7.41 -9.99 -47.12
C PRO A 5 -8.46 -9.90 -46.01
N GLY A 6 -8.23 -9.14 -44.94
CA GLY A 6 -9.17 -9.00 -43.83
C GLY A 6 -10.24 -7.92 -44.03
N CYS A 7 -9.95 -6.89 -44.84
CA CYS A 7 -10.92 -5.83 -45.18
C CYS A 7 -11.07 -5.66 -46.70
N GLU A 8 -10.44 -6.54 -47.48
CA GLU A 8 -10.51 -6.60 -48.93
C GLU A 8 -10.11 -5.30 -49.66
N GLU A 9 -9.29 -4.46 -49.03
CA GLU A 9 -8.83 -3.17 -49.55
C GLU A 9 -7.32 -3.17 -49.84
N ILE A 10 -6.92 -2.41 -50.86
CA ILE A 10 -5.50 -2.11 -51.14
C ILE A 10 -5.09 -0.88 -50.34
N LYS A 11 -4.08 -1.02 -49.48
CA LYS A 11 -3.61 0.04 -48.56
C LYS A 11 -2.14 0.38 -48.74
N SER A 12 -1.69 1.46 -48.10
CA SER A 12 -0.28 1.78 -48.05
C SER A 12 0.48 0.71 -47.27
N ILE A 13 1.75 0.47 -47.61
CA ILE A 13 2.60 -0.48 -46.86
C ILE A 13 2.77 -0.01 -45.40
N ALA A 14 2.71 1.30 -45.14
CA ALA A 14 2.78 1.87 -43.79
C ALA A 14 1.62 1.42 -42.88
N ASP A 15 0.48 1.01 -43.46
CA ASP A 15 -0.70 0.56 -42.71
C ASP A 15 -0.56 -0.89 -42.19
N PHE A 16 0.56 -1.56 -42.50
CA PHE A 16 0.85 -2.93 -42.09
C PHE A 16 1.95 -2.96 -41.02
N GLY A 17 1.94 -3.99 -40.19
CA GLY A 17 3.03 -4.26 -39.23
C GLY A 17 4.21 -4.96 -39.90
N SER A 18 5.37 -4.95 -39.23
CA SER A 18 6.51 -5.78 -39.64
C SER A 18 6.29 -7.25 -39.20
N ASN A 19 6.69 -8.19 -40.05
CA ASN A 19 6.67 -9.61 -39.74
C ASN A 19 7.84 -10.31 -40.43
N ARG A 20 8.88 -10.64 -39.65
CA ARG A 20 10.11 -11.29 -40.15
C ARG A 20 9.90 -12.70 -40.68
N ALA A 21 8.80 -13.36 -40.33
CA ALA A 21 8.47 -14.69 -40.84
C ALA A 21 7.91 -14.66 -42.27
N GLN A 22 7.50 -13.49 -42.78
CA GLN A 22 7.04 -13.34 -44.17
C GLN A 22 8.20 -12.98 -45.08
N LYS A 23 8.23 -13.55 -46.30
CA LYS A 23 9.27 -13.24 -47.32
C LYS A 23 9.37 -11.74 -47.63
N SER A 24 8.26 -11.01 -47.56
CA SER A 24 8.20 -9.56 -47.77
C SER A 24 8.59 -8.73 -46.54
N GLY A 25 8.79 -9.34 -45.37
CA GLY A 25 9.02 -8.65 -44.09
C GLY A 25 7.81 -7.91 -43.52
N ILE A 26 6.66 -7.95 -44.21
CA ILE A 26 5.45 -7.18 -43.90
C ILE A 26 4.31 -8.15 -43.56
N ALA A 27 3.48 -7.81 -42.57
CA ALA A 27 2.34 -8.61 -42.14
C ALA A 27 1.27 -8.76 -43.24
N ASN A 28 0.51 -9.85 -43.21
CA ASN A 28 -0.54 -10.13 -44.20
C ASN A 28 -1.78 -9.24 -44.05
N TYR A 29 -2.09 -8.81 -42.83
CA TYR A 29 -3.23 -7.96 -42.51
C TYR A 29 -2.78 -6.54 -42.18
N CYS A 30 -3.58 -5.54 -42.56
CA CYS A 30 -3.38 -4.17 -42.09
C CYS A 30 -3.56 -4.12 -40.55
N ARG A 31 -2.95 -3.13 -39.90
CA ARG A 31 -2.96 -2.98 -38.42
C ARG A 31 -4.38 -3.06 -37.82
N PRO A 32 -5.42 -2.41 -38.36
CA PRO A 32 -6.79 -2.56 -37.85
C PRO A 32 -7.32 -4.00 -37.91
N CYS A 33 -7.14 -4.70 -39.04
CA CYS A 33 -7.59 -6.09 -39.19
C CYS A 33 -6.78 -7.02 -38.27
N HIS A 34 -5.47 -6.82 -38.18
CA HIS A 34 -4.60 -7.56 -37.29
C HIS A 34 -5.04 -7.40 -35.82
N ASN A 35 -5.36 -6.19 -35.39
CA ASN A 35 -5.84 -5.94 -34.02
C ASN A 35 -7.18 -6.64 -33.74
N LYS A 36 -8.11 -6.63 -34.69
CA LYS A 36 -9.39 -7.37 -34.59
C LYS A 36 -9.16 -8.88 -34.47
N ILE A 37 -8.33 -9.46 -35.34
CA ILE A 37 -7.99 -10.89 -35.32
C ILE A 37 -7.29 -11.26 -34.01
N MET A 38 -6.33 -10.46 -33.55
CA MET A 38 -5.63 -10.68 -32.29
C MET A 38 -6.55 -10.56 -31.07
N ALA A 39 -7.55 -9.67 -31.10
CA ALA A 39 -8.57 -9.61 -30.06
C ALA A 39 -9.46 -10.87 -30.06
N ALA A 40 -9.92 -11.32 -31.23
CA ALA A 40 -10.73 -12.53 -31.38
C ALA A 40 -9.97 -13.79 -30.97
N ASN A 41 -8.70 -13.93 -31.37
CA ASN A 41 -7.83 -15.03 -30.95
C ASN A 41 -7.62 -15.04 -29.43
N ARG A 42 -7.42 -13.87 -28.81
CA ARG A 42 -7.32 -13.75 -27.36
C ARG A 42 -8.60 -14.22 -26.66
N ALA A 43 -9.77 -13.78 -27.14
CA ALA A 43 -11.05 -14.22 -26.60
C ALA A 43 -11.26 -15.73 -26.78
N ARG A 44 -10.96 -16.29 -27.96
CA ARG A 44 -11.13 -17.73 -28.22
C ARG A 44 -10.20 -18.60 -27.37
N ASN A 45 -8.92 -18.22 -27.24
CA ASN A 45 -7.91 -19.04 -26.58
C ASN A 45 -7.87 -18.84 -25.06
N HIS A 46 -8.27 -17.66 -24.58
CA HIS A 46 -8.17 -17.29 -23.17
C HIS A 46 -9.52 -16.90 -22.55
N GLY A 47 -10.63 -16.96 -23.27
CA GLY A 47 -11.96 -16.55 -22.82
C GLY A 47 -12.15 -15.03 -22.84
N SER A 48 -11.26 -14.29 -22.17
CA SER A 48 -11.33 -12.84 -22.07
C SER A 48 -9.93 -12.20 -22.15
N GLY A 49 -9.88 -10.89 -22.45
CA GLY A 49 -8.63 -10.13 -22.42
C GLY A 49 -8.03 -10.01 -21.03
N ARG A 50 -8.87 -9.98 -19.98
CA ARG A 50 -8.42 -9.92 -18.58
C ARG A 50 -7.83 -11.26 -18.15
N ASN A 51 -8.44 -12.40 -18.49
CA ASN A 51 -7.90 -13.73 -18.21
C ASN A 51 -6.55 -13.97 -18.91
N TYR A 52 -6.41 -13.49 -20.16
CA TYR A 52 -5.12 -13.50 -20.85
C TYR A 52 -4.05 -12.74 -20.07
N LEU A 53 -4.35 -11.52 -19.61
CA LEU A 53 -3.41 -10.69 -18.87
C LEU A 53 -3.08 -11.23 -17.48
N LEU A 54 -4.05 -11.86 -16.79
CA LEU A 54 -3.83 -12.51 -15.50
C LEU A 54 -2.89 -13.70 -15.65
N LYS A 55 -3.11 -14.55 -16.65
CA LYS A 55 -2.21 -15.68 -16.95
C LYS A 55 -0.81 -15.20 -17.30
N LEU A 56 -0.71 -14.15 -18.12
CA LEU A 56 0.59 -13.61 -18.56
C LEU A 56 1.38 -12.98 -17.41
N ARG A 57 0.73 -12.24 -16.52
CA ARG A 57 1.41 -11.49 -15.45
C ARG A 57 1.61 -12.26 -14.15
N TYR A 58 0.66 -13.13 -13.82
CA TYR A 58 0.56 -13.73 -12.49
C TYR A 58 0.40 -15.25 -12.51
N GLY A 59 0.31 -15.86 -13.70
CA GLY A 59 0.12 -17.31 -13.83
C GLY A 59 -1.25 -17.83 -13.35
N ILE A 60 -2.20 -16.94 -13.05
CA ILE A 60 -3.54 -17.31 -12.55
C ILE A 60 -4.65 -16.94 -13.53
N THR A 61 -5.80 -17.57 -13.37
CA THR A 61 -7.02 -17.34 -14.15
C THR A 61 -7.99 -16.41 -13.44
N GLU A 62 -8.97 -15.87 -14.19
CA GLU A 62 -10.09 -15.13 -13.59
C GLU A 62 -10.84 -15.96 -12.55
N LYS A 63 -11.08 -17.24 -12.84
CA LYS A 63 -11.73 -18.16 -11.92
C LYS A 63 -10.95 -18.32 -10.61
N GLN A 64 -9.63 -18.45 -10.69
CA GLN A 64 -8.78 -18.53 -9.49
C GLN A 64 -8.81 -17.22 -8.69
N VAL A 65 -8.88 -16.06 -9.36
CA VAL A 65 -9.06 -14.78 -8.66
C VAL A 65 -10.40 -14.75 -7.92
N GLU A 66 -11.49 -15.19 -8.56
CA GLU A 66 -12.82 -15.27 -7.96
C GLU A 66 -12.84 -16.23 -6.75
N GLU A 67 -12.20 -17.40 -6.88
CA GLU A 67 -12.03 -18.38 -5.80
C GLU A 67 -11.27 -17.76 -4.61
N MET A 68 -10.15 -17.05 -4.85
CA MET A 68 -9.40 -16.37 -3.80
C MET A 68 -10.21 -15.27 -3.11
N ILE A 69 -11.02 -14.50 -3.86
CA ILE A 69 -11.90 -13.48 -3.28
C ILE A 69 -12.98 -14.14 -2.41
N ALA A 70 -13.54 -15.25 -2.85
CA ALA A 70 -14.53 -16.01 -2.09
C ALA A 70 -13.94 -16.58 -0.80
N GLU A 71 -12.75 -17.19 -0.85
CA GLU A 71 -12.03 -17.68 0.34
C GLU A 71 -11.76 -16.57 1.37
N GLN A 72 -11.53 -15.34 0.91
CA GLN A 72 -11.32 -14.17 1.77
C GLN A 72 -12.62 -13.65 2.40
N GLY A 73 -13.78 -14.21 2.09
CA GLY A 73 -15.08 -13.66 2.49
C GLY A 73 -15.40 -12.32 1.80
N GLY A 74 -14.84 -12.08 0.61
CA GLY A 74 -15.08 -10.87 -0.18
C GLY A 74 -14.41 -9.60 0.36
N VAL A 75 -13.46 -9.72 1.30
CA VAL A 75 -12.79 -8.56 1.91
C VAL A 75 -11.28 -8.55 1.69
N CYS A 76 -10.67 -7.36 1.64
CA CYS A 76 -9.23 -7.20 1.67
C CYS A 76 -8.67 -7.72 3.01
N VAL A 77 -7.79 -8.73 2.96
CA VAL A 77 -7.23 -9.37 4.16
C VAL A 77 -6.40 -8.42 5.03
N ILE A 78 -5.84 -7.33 4.48
CA ILE A 78 -5.07 -6.36 5.28
C ILE A 78 -6.00 -5.45 6.08
N CYS A 79 -7.00 -4.81 5.45
CA CYS A 79 -7.78 -3.76 6.12
C CYS A 79 -9.17 -4.19 6.62
N LEU A 80 -9.70 -5.34 6.16
CA LEU A 80 -11.03 -5.84 6.53
C LEU A 80 -12.19 -4.86 6.26
N ARG A 81 -12.01 -3.87 5.37
CA ARG A 81 -12.97 -2.77 5.13
C ARG A 81 -13.43 -2.64 3.68
N GLU A 82 -12.53 -2.90 2.73
CA GLU A 82 -12.79 -2.68 1.31
C GLU A 82 -12.73 -3.99 0.52
N GLU A 83 -13.45 -4.00 -0.60
CA GLU A 83 -13.44 -5.10 -1.55
C GLU A 83 -12.03 -5.31 -2.15
N PRO A 84 -11.59 -6.58 -2.26
CA PRO A 84 -10.33 -6.93 -2.90
C PRO A 84 -10.47 -6.87 -4.43
N LYS A 85 -9.55 -6.16 -5.10
CA LYS A 85 -9.59 -5.91 -6.56
C LYS A 85 -8.25 -6.13 -7.27
N HIS A 86 -7.14 -6.18 -6.53
CA HIS A 86 -5.79 -6.21 -7.08
C HIS A 86 -5.08 -7.50 -6.68
N VAL A 87 -4.49 -8.18 -7.66
CA VAL A 87 -3.64 -9.36 -7.42
C VAL A 87 -2.32 -8.86 -6.83
N ASP A 88 -2.09 -9.17 -5.56
CA ASP A 88 -0.82 -8.92 -4.91
C ASP A 88 0.06 -10.16 -5.01
N HIS A 89 1.35 -9.93 -5.23
CA HIS A 89 2.35 -10.97 -5.44
C HIS A 89 3.67 -10.53 -4.84
N ASP A 90 4.48 -11.52 -4.49
CA ASP A 90 5.84 -11.27 -4.04
C ASP A 90 6.72 -10.90 -5.24
N HIS A 91 7.40 -9.75 -5.16
CA HIS A 91 8.20 -9.21 -6.26
C HIS A 91 9.53 -9.96 -6.50
N MET A 92 9.96 -10.82 -5.57
CA MET A 92 11.14 -11.65 -5.74
C MET A 92 10.82 -12.98 -6.44
N THR A 93 9.73 -13.63 -6.03
CA THR A 93 9.36 -14.99 -6.45
C THR A 93 8.27 -15.01 -7.52
N GLY A 94 7.53 -13.91 -7.68
CA GLY A 94 6.34 -13.84 -8.53
C GLY A 94 5.13 -14.59 -7.96
N LEU A 95 5.24 -15.17 -6.75
CA LEU A 95 4.16 -15.92 -6.15
C LEU A 95 3.01 -15.00 -5.74
N VAL A 96 1.80 -15.32 -6.22
CA VAL A 96 0.58 -14.63 -5.82
C VAL A 96 0.33 -14.89 -4.33
N ARG A 97 0.19 -13.81 -3.56
CA ARG A 97 -0.13 -13.88 -2.12
C ARG A 97 -1.64 -13.90 -1.93
N ARG A 98 -2.33 -12.78 -2.20
CA ARG A 98 -3.79 -12.62 -2.07
C ARG A 98 -4.33 -11.52 -2.97
N ILE A 99 -5.65 -11.32 -2.95
CA ILE A 99 -6.30 -10.19 -3.60
C ILE A 99 -6.51 -9.07 -2.58
N LEU A 100 -5.96 -7.89 -2.84
CA LEU A 100 -6.00 -6.73 -1.95
C LEU A 100 -6.88 -5.61 -2.52
N CYS A 101 -7.32 -4.67 -1.68
CA CYS A 101 -7.91 -3.43 -2.17
C CYS A 101 -6.82 -2.51 -2.76
N PHE A 102 -7.23 -1.54 -3.58
CA PHE A 102 -6.30 -0.63 -4.26
C PHE A 102 -5.37 0.12 -3.28
N LYS A 103 -5.93 0.61 -2.16
CA LYS A 103 -5.17 1.39 -1.18
C LYS A 103 -4.13 0.55 -0.46
N CYS A 104 -4.51 -0.64 0.02
CA CYS A 104 -3.56 -1.52 0.72
C CYS A 104 -2.44 -1.98 -0.23
N ASN A 105 -2.76 -2.39 -1.46
CA ASN A 105 -1.76 -2.76 -2.46
C ASN A 105 -0.83 -1.59 -2.79
N GLY A 106 -1.38 -0.38 -2.98
CA GLY A 106 -0.60 0.82 -3.21
C GLY A 106 0.33 1.14 -2.04
N ALA A 107 -0.16 0.99 -0.81
CA ALA A 107 0.60 1.28 0.40
C ALA A 107 1.80 0.36 0.55
N LEU A 108 1.64 -0.95 0.27
CA LEU A 108 2.78 -1.89 0.27
C LEU A 108 3.89 -1.38 -0.65
N GLY A 109 3.54 -0.93 -1.86
CA GLY A 109 4.49 -0.31 -2.79
C GLY A 109 5.10 1.00 -2.28
N GLN A 110 4.35 1.86 -1.59
CA GLN A 110 4.88 3.09 -0.98
C GLN A 110 5.91 2.82 0.13
N PHE A 111 5.80 1.66 0.79
CA PHE A 111 6.76 1.18 1.77
C PHE A 111 7.81 0.24 1.15
N GLU A 112 7.85 0.11 -0.18
CA GLU A 112 8.77 -0.76 -0.93
C GLU A 112 8.71 -2.23 -0.47
N ASP A 113 7.52 -2.70 -0.11
CA ASP A 113 7.30 -4.05 0.42
C ASP A 113 8.21 -4.38 1.62
N ASN A 114 8.63 -3.36 2.38
CA ASN A 114 9.50 -3.51 3.54
C ASN A 114 8.67 -3.58 4.84
N PRO A 115 8.61 -4.76 5.51
CA PRO A 115 7.83 -4.93 6.72
C PRO A 115 8.36 -4.10 7.90
N GLU A 116 9.67 -3.84 7.99
CA GLU A 116 10.24 -3.03 9.06
C GLU A 116 9.83 -1.57 8.94
N ARG A 117 9.78 -1.01 7.72
CA ARG A 117 9.29 0.36 7.53
C ARG A 117 7.82 0.51 7.91
N LEU A 118 7.00 -0.51 7.65
CA LEU A 118 5.60 -0.53 8.09
C LEU A 118 5.48 -0.57 9.63
N ARG A 119 6.33 -1.34 10.31
CA ARG A 119 6.37 -1.38 11.79
C ARG A 119 6.83 -0.04 12.38
N LEU A 120 7.89 0.54 11.84
CA LEU A 120 8.37 1.88 12.25
C LEU A 120 7.31 2.96 12.04
N ALA A 121 6.58 2.91 10.92
CA ALA A 121 5.46 3.82 10.70
C ALA A 121 4.33 3.62 11.73
N ALA A 122 4.04 2.38 12.15
CA ALA A 122 3.06 2.13 13.19
C ALA A 122 3.49 2.74 14.54
N GLU A 123 4.76 2.55 14.93
CA GLU A 123 5.35 3.15 16.14
C GLU A 123 5.36 4.68 16.06
N TYR A 124 5.65 5.24 14.89
CA TYR A 124 5.62 6.67 14.63
C TYR A 124 4.22 7.27 14.86
N LEU A 125 3.18 6.64 14.32
CA LEU A 125 1.79 7.08 14.50
C LEU A 125 1.35 7.00 15.98
N GLU A 126 1.84 6.01 16.73
CA GLU A 126 1.53 5.83 18.16
C GLU A 126 2.43 6.65 19.10
N LEU A 127 3.42 7.38 18.55
CA LEU A 127 4.39 8.18 19.32
C LEU A 127 5.28 7.33 20.26
N ASP A 128 5.53 6.07 19.90
CA ASP A 128 6.38 5.14 20.66
C ASP A 128 7.75 4.89 19.99
N GLY A 129 8.01 5.57 18.87
CA GLY A 129 9.27 5.47 18.14
C GLY A 129 10.42 6.30 18.74
N SER A 130 11.62 6.11 18.19
CA SER A 130 12.83 6.86 18.55
C SER A 130 12.67 8.38 18.36
N HIS A 131 11.96 8.80 17.31
CA HIS A 131 11.71 10.21 17.03
C HIS A 131 10.86 10.88 18.12
N ALA A 132 9.76 10.24 18.54
CA ALA A 132 8.91 10.75 19.61
C ALA A 132 9.68 10.85 20.94
N ARG A 133 10.52 9.86 21.27
CA ARG A 133 11.43 9.91 22.42
C ARG A 133 12.39 11.09 22.34
N ARG A 134 12.98 11.35 21.16
CA ARG A 134 13.87 12.51 20.95
C ARG A 134 13.13 13.84 21.16
N LEU A 135 11.91 13.96 20.64
CA LEU A 135 11.06 15.14 20.85
C LEU A 135 10.74 15.37 22.33
N ILE A 136 10.49 14.30 23.10
CA ILE A 136 10.27 14.41 24.55
C ILE A 136 11.53 14.92 25.25
N LEU A 137 12.72 14.42 24.92
CA LEU A 137 13.96 14.86 25.56
C LEU A 137 14.28 16.34 25.28
N GLU A 138 14.05 16.79 24.05
CA GLU A 138 14.43 18.13 23.60
C GLU A 138 13.35 19.19 23.89
N ARG A 139 12.07 18.79 23.95
CA ARG A 139 10.93 19.71 24.05
C ARG A 139 9.94 19.38 25.17
N GLY A 140 10.11 18.26 25.87
CA GLY A 140 9.17 17.81 26.91
C GLY A 140 7.84 17.26 26.37
N ALA A 141 7.68 17.09 25.06
CA ALA A 141 6.46 16.56 24.46
C ALA A 141 6.74 15.78 23.15
N PRO A 142 5.94 14.74 22.81
CA PRO A 142 6.18 13.91 21.63
C PRO A 142 5.66 14.52 20.31
N VAL A 143 4.85 15.58 20.36
CA VAL A 143 4.24 16.23 19.17
C VAL A 143 4.13 17.74 19.29
N PHE A 144 4.29 18.45 18.19
CA PHE A 144 4.04 19.88 18.09
C PHE A 144 2.53 20.12 18.14
N VAL A 145 2.05 20.73 19.22
CA VAL A 145 0.64 21.04 19.41
C VAL A 145 0.39 22.50 19.08
N ARG A 146 -0.72 22.79 18.39
CA ARG A 146 -1.20 24.15 18.17
C ARG A 146 -1.38 24.87 19.51
N ARG A 147 -0.92 26.12 19.57
CA ARG A 147 -0.62 26.95 20.76
C ARG A 147 0.81 26.74 21.23
N THR A 148 1.67 27.43 20.50
CA THR A 148 3.08 27.63 20.72
C THR A 148 3.43 28.02 22.15
N HIS A 149 4.64 27.66 22.56
CA HIS A 149 5.37 28.13 23.75
C HIS A 149 5.66 29.66 23.74
N TRP A 150 5.15 30.38 22.73
CA TRP A 150 5.31 31.82 22.54
C TRP A 150 4.18 32.58 23.20
N SER A 151 4.51 33.73 23.76
CA SER A 151 3.53 34.72 24.19
C SER A 151 2.69 35.21 23.01
N GLU A 152 1.47 35.66 23.28
CA GLU A 152 0.54 36.15 22.25
C GLU A 152 1.10 37.33 21.43
N SER A 153 2.01 38.11 22.02
CA SER A 153 2.72 39.20 21.35
C SER A 153 3.78 38.71 20.36
N GLU A 154 4.55 37.68 20.70
CA GLU A 154 5.53 37.06 19.80
C GLU A 154 4.83 36.41 18.61
N TRP A 155 3.69 35.76 18.88
CA TRP A 155 2.84 35.15 17.85
C TRP A 155 2.32 36.18 16.83
N ARG A 156 1.80 37.32 17.31
CA ARG A 156 1.30 38.40 16.44
C ARG A 156 2.39 39.12 15.67
N ALA A 157 3.62 39.18 16.18
CA ALA A 157 4.76 39.79 15.50
C ALA A 157 5.25 38.96 14.31
N ARG A 158 5.26 37.62 14.44
CA ARG A 158 5.64 36.68 13.38
C ARG A 158 4.63 36.67 12.23
N LEU A 159 3.32 36.67 12.51
CA LEU A 159 2.27 36.73 11.48
C LEU A 159 2.41 37.92 10.50
N LYS A 160 3.09 39.00 10.90
CA LYS A 160 3.30 40.19 10.05
C LYS A 160 4.42 40.03 9.00
N ARG A 161 5.23 38.96 9.06
CA ARG A 161 6.45 38.80 8.25
C ARG A 161 6.31 37.84 7.06
N ASN A 162 5.12 37.27 6.83
CA ASN A 162 5.05 35.94 6.21
C ASN A 162 4.71 35.95 4.72
N SER A 163 5.33 35.01 4.00
CA SER A 163 4.95 34.67 2.62
C SER A 163 3.63 33.89 2.59
N SER A 164 2.95 33.84 1.44
CA SER A 164 1.71 33.07 1.25
C SER A 164 1.87 31.55 1.49
N ARG A 165 3.10 31.03 1.46
CA ARG A 165 3.41 29.62 1.76
C ARG A 165 3.50 29.38 3.26
N GLU A 166 4.18 30.28 3.98
CA GLU A 166 4.32 30.25 5.43
C GLU A 166 2.98 30.47 6.14
N GLN A 167 2.17 31.42 5.63
CA GLN A 167 0.82 31.65 6.14
C GLN A 167 -0.07 30.39 6.06
N ARG A 168 0.01 29.63 4.96
CA ARG A 168 -0.73 28.36 4.83
C ARG A 168 -0.26 27.29 5.81
N ARG A 169 1.03 27.23 6.15
CA ARG A 169 1.56 26.28 7.16
C ARG A 169 1.05 26.63 8.56
N LEU A 170 1.06 27.91 8.89
CA LEU A 170 0.51 28.40 10.16
C LEU A 170 -0.99 28.13 10.30
N GLU A 171 -1.75 28.39 9.22
CA GLU A 171 -3.19 28.16 9.19
C GLU A 171 -3.57 26.67 9.25
N ARG A 172 -2.72 25.79 8.72
CA ARG A 172 -3.00 24.34 8.67
C ARG A 172 -2.42 23.56 9.85
N TYR A 173 -1.18 23.81 10.19
CA TYR A 173 -0.39 23.02 11.13
C TYR A 173 -0.03 23.77 12.42
N GLY A 174 -0.10 25.11 12.40
CA GLY A 174 0.27 25.94 13.55
C GLY A 174 1.75 25.92 13.90
N ILE A 175 2.60 25.63 12.92
CA ILE A 175 4.05 25.75 12.98
C ILE A 175 4.51 26.77 11.92
N ASP A 176 5.60 27.49 12.19
CA ASP A 176 6.23 28.39 11.23
C ASP A 176 7.43 27.74 10.51
N ASP A 177 8.16 28.52 9.71
CA ASP A 177 9.32 28.01 8.98
C ASP A 177 10.52 27.71 9.91
N ASP A 178 10.65 28.41 11.04
CA ASP A 178 11.69 28.14 12.04
C ASP A 178 11.43 26.80 12.74
N ASP A 179 10.17 26.51 13.08
CA ASP A 179 9.74 25.22 13.63
C ASP A 179 10.03 24.06 12.65
N VAL A 180 9.77 24.27 11.36
CA VAL A 180 10.08 23.29 10.30
C VAL A 180 11.59 23.08 10.17
N GLU A 181 12.39 24.15 10.17
CA GLU A 181 13.85 24.05 10.13
C GLU A 181 14.40 23.32 11.35
N TRP A 182 13.84 23.58 12.54
CA TRP A 182 14.20 22.89 13.76
C TRP A 182 13.88 21.39 13.68
N LEU A 183 12.69 21.03 13.20
CA LEU A 183 12.30 19.63 12.98
C LEU A 183 13.25 18.93 12.00
N LEU A 184 13.63 19.59 10.90
CA LEU A 184 14.59 19.04 9.94
C LEU A 184 15.97 18.83 10.58
N LYS A 185 16.48 19.78 11.37
CA LYS A 185 17.75 19.66 12.09
C LYS A 185 17.73 18.50 13.08
N MET A 186 16.66 18.41 13.87
CA MET A 186 16.41 17.31 14.81
C MET A 186 16.38 15.94 14.15
N GLN A 187 15.81 15.87 12.94
CA GLN A 187 15.74 14.66 12.13
C GLN A 187 16.97 14.43 11.25
N VAL A 188 17.96 15.31 11.32
CA VAL A 188 19.18 15.28 10.48
C VAL A 188 18.84 15.26 8.98
N GLY A 189 17.70 15.87 8.59
CA GLY A 189 17.20 15.91 7.21
C GLY A 189 16.45 14.68 6.72
N TYR A 190 16.28 13.63 7.54
CA TYR A 190 15.65 12.36 7.15
C TYR A 190 14.24 12.17 7.71
N CYS A 191 13.47 11.29 7.08
CA CYS A 191 12.10 10.95 7.44
C CYS A 191 11.98 10.56 8.92
N ALA A 192 11.03 11.17 9.63
CA ALA A 192 10.76 10.89 11.04
C ALA A 192 10.26 9.46 11.31
N ALA A 193 9.70 8.79 10.29
CA ALA A 193 9.17 7.44 10.41
C ALA A 193 10.21 6.39 10.02
N CYS A 194 10.79 6.47 8.81
CA CYS A 194 11.70 5.42 8.31
C CYS A 194 13.19 5.73 8.44
N PHE A 195 13.58 7.00 8.66
CA PHE A 195 14.98 7.46 8.74
C PHE A 195 15.85 7.23 7.49
N ASP A 196 15.31 6.64 6.41
CA ASP A 196 16.08 6.30 5.20
C ASP A 196 16.03 7.36 4.09
N TYR A 197 14.93 8.12 4.04
CA TYR A 197 14.65 9.04 2.93
C TYR A 197 14.61 10.50 3.37
N PRO A 198 14.88 11.47 2.47
CA PRO A 198 14.74 12.88 2.77
C PRO A 198 13.36 13.23 3.34
N ALA A 199 13.35 14.07 4.36
CA ALA A 199 12.13 14.60 4.97
C ALA A 199 11.56 15.73 4.10
N GLU A 200 10.32 15.59 3.66
CA GLU A 200 9.72 16.50 2.67
C GLU A 200 8.34 17.03 3.07
N HIS A 201 7.58 16.24 3.83
CA HIS A 201 6.17 16.50 4.12
C HIS A 201 5.95 16.62 5.62
N VAL A 202 5.41 17.75 6.08
CA VAL A 202 4.98 17.92 7.47
C VAL A 202 3.84 16.94 7.73
N ASP A 203 4.11 15.96 8.58
CA ASP A 203 3.15 14.95 8.99
C ASP A 203 2.43 15.40 10.28
N HIS A 204 1.13 15.13 10.34
CA HIS A 204 0.27 15.57 11.42
C HIS A 204 -0.82 14.55 11.71
N ASP A 205 -1.26 14.52 12.96
CA ASP A 205 -2.45 13.77 13.36
C ASP A 205 -3.71 14.46 12.83
N HIS A 206 -4.49 13.78 11.99
CA HIS A 206 -5.67 14.35 11.35
C HIS A 206 -6.82 14.67 12.32
N ARG A 207 -6.78 14.17 13.56
CA ARG A 207 -7.80 14.46 14.59
C ARG A 207 -7.47 15.70 15.42
N THR A 208 -6.22 15.83 15.85
CA THR A 208 -5.77 16.89 16.77
C THR A 208 -5.05 18.03 16.05
N GLY A 209 -4.59 17.81 14.81
CA GLY A 209 -3.73 18.72 14.08
C GLY A 209 -2.30 18.77 14.61
N ALA A 210 -1.94 17.92 15.59
CA ALA A 210 -0.61 17.91 16.18
C ALA A 210 0.42 17.40 15.16
N VAL A 211 1.48 18.15 14.93
CA VAL A 211 2.56 17.78 14.02
C VAL A 211 3.45 16.75 14.73
N ARG A 212 3.61 15.59 14.10
CA ARG A 212 4.40 14.47 14.65
C ARG A 212 5.86 14.51 14.20
N GLY A 213 6.11 15.13 13.05
CA GLY A 213 7.44 15.28 12.46
C GLY A 213 7.35 15.58 10.97
N ILE A 214 8.44 15.36 10.23
CA ILE A 214 8.49 15.51 8.78
C ILE A 214 8.79 14.14 8.16
N ALA A 215 7.87 13.63 7.35
CA ALA A 215 7.97 12.35 6.69
C ALA A 215 8.45 12.50 5.23
N CYS A 216 9.02 11.43 4.67
CA CYS A 216 9.23 11.35 3.22
C CYS A 216 7.90 11.15 2.48
N HIS A 217 7.88 11.39 1.17
CA HIS A 217 6.68 11.23 0.35
C HIS A 217 6.06 9.82 0.48
N GLY A 218 6.89 8.77 0.43
CA GLY A 218 6.43 7.38 0.50
C GLY A 218 5.77 7.04 1.83
N CYS A 219 6.42 7.35 2.96
CA CYS A 219 5.85 7.11 4.29
C CYS A 219 4.57 7.92 4.51
N ASN A 220 4.55 9.21 4.18
CA ASN A 220 3.36 10.07 4.33
C ASN A 220 2.18 9.54 3.51
N THR A 221 2.42 9.19 2.25
CA THR A 221 1.37 8.67 1.35
C THR A 221 0.93 7.27 1.76
N GLY A 222 1.86 6.40 2.11
CA GLY A 222 1.60 5.02 2.54
C GLY A 222 0.79 4.96 3.84
N MET A 223 1.15 5.76 4.85
CA MET A 223 0.36 5.90 6.09
C MET A 223 -1.07 6.36 5.77
N GLY A 224 -1.22 7.39 4.94
CA GLY A 224 -2.54 7.87 4.51
C GLY A 224 -3.36 6.81 3.73
N GLN A 225 -2.73 6.02 2.87
CA GLN A 225 -3.39 4.90 2.17
C GLN A 225 -3.84 3.78 3.14
N LEU A 226 -3.10 3.60 4.23
CA LEU A 226 -3.47 2.74 5.35
C LEU A 226 -4.31 3.45 6.41
N ARG A 227 -4.81 4.66 6.10
CA ARG A 227 -5.75 5.46 6.90
C ARG A 227 -5.19 5.90 8.25
N ASP A 228 -3.89 6.12 8.32
CA ASP A 228 -3.18 6.53 9.54
C ASP A 228 -3.48 5.56 10.71
N ASP A 229 -3.62 4.28 10.40
CA ASP A 229 -4.03 3.23 11.34
C ASP A 229 -2.84 2.29 11.65
N PRO A 230 -2.28 2.36 12.88
CA PRO A 230 -1.18 1.48 13.31
C PRO A 230 -1.51 -0.02 13.18
N VAL A 231 -2.79 -0.41 13.33
CA VAL A 231 -3.21 -1.81 13.17
C VAL A 231 -3.09 -2.23 11.70
N ALA A 232 -3.48 -1.37 10.76
CA ALA A 232 -3.34 -1.65 9.33
C ALA A 232 -1.88 -1.78 8.90
N LEU A 233 -0.99 -0.93 9.44
CA LEU A 233 0.45 -1.00 9.20
C LEU A 233 1.06 -2.30 9.71
N ARG A 234 0.75 -2.70 10.96
CA ARG A 234 1.21 -3.98 11.53
C ARG A 234 0.68 -5.19 10.74
N ARG A 235 -0.60 -5.17 10.36
CA ARG A 235 -1.19 -6.23 9.51
C ARG A 235 -0.53 -6.29 8.14
N ALA A 236 -0.20 -5.14 7.53
CA ALA A 236 0.53 -5.10 6.27
C ALA A 236 1.95 -5.70 6.40
N ALA A 237 2.67 -5.42 7.49
CA ALA A 237 3.98 -6.02 7.75
C ALA A 237 3.88 -7.55 7.91
N ASP A 238 2.87 -8.02 8.65
CA ASP A 238 2.60 -9.45 8.84
C ASP A 238 2.15 -10.14 7.54
N TYR A 239 1.46 -9.40 6.68
CA TYR A 239 1.07 -9.89 5.37
C TYR A 239 2.30 -10.15 4.49
N LEU A 240 3.23 -9.20 4.43
CA LEU A 240 4.47 -9.32 3.66
C LEU A 240 5.36 -10.46 4.17
N THR A 241 5.41 -10.66 5.49
CA THR A 241 6.19 -11.74 6.12
C THR A 241 5.46 -13.09 6.13
N GLY A 242 4.24 -13.17 5.59
CA GLY A 242 3.44 -14.41 5.56
C GLY A 242 2.82 -14.80 6.90
N GLY A 243 2.98 -13.98 7.94
CA GLY A 243 2.40 -14.20 9.27
C GLY A 243 0.90 -13.89 9.38
N LEU A 244 0.36 -13.07 8.48
CA LEU A 244 -1.05 -12.63 8.56
C LEU A 244 -2.04 -13.72 8.15
N VAL A 245 -1.86 -14.32 6.97
CA VAL A 245 -2.86 -15.23 6.37
C VAL A 245 -2.42 -16.67 6.56
N LYS A 246 -3.17 -17.44 7.34
CA LYS A 246 -2.88 -18.84 7.67
C LYS A 246 -4.00 -19.76 7.22
N ALA A 247 -3.65 -20.97 6.83
CA ALA A 247 -4.62 -22.05 6.66
C ALA A 247 -4.83 -22.76 8.00
N VAL A 248 -6.09 -22.93 8.43
CA VAL A 248 -6.46 -23.59 9.68
C VAL A 248 -7.55 -24.64 9.44
N PRO A 249 -7.69 -25.66 10.31
CA PRO A 249 -8.75 -26.67 10.16
C PRO A 249 -10.16 -26.06 10.19
N ALA A 250 -11.03 -26.48 9.28
CA ALA A 250 -12.44 -26.11 9.29
C ALA A 250 -13.28 -27.09 10.14
N ARG A 251 -14.33 -26.59 10.79
CA ARG A 251 -15.19 -27.41 11.69
C ARG A 251 -15.88 -28.60 10.99
N GLY A 252 -16.08 -28.51 9.67
CA GLY A 252 -16.68 -29.57 8.84
C GLY A 252 -15.66 -30.47 8.10
N GLY A 253 -14.37 -30.39 8.45
CA GLY A 253 -13.29 -31.03 7.69
C GLY A 253 -12.71 -30.12 6.60
N GLY A 254 -11.46 -30.38 6.20
CA GLY A 254 -10.71 -29.52 5.28
C GLY A 254 -10.04 -28.31 5.96
N THR A 255 -9.66 -27.32 5.17
CA THR A 255 -8.96 -26.11 5.62
C THR A 255 -9.73 -24.84 5.24
N ARG A 256 -9.57 -23.78 6.03
CA ARG A 256 -10.06 -22.43 5.74
C ARG A 256 -8.99 -21.38 6.04
N LEU A 257 -9.25 -20.14 5.65
CA LEU A 257 -8.37 -19.02 6.02
C LEU A 257 -8.64 -18.54 7.45
N SER A 258 -7.55 -18.12 8.08
CA SER A 258 -7.49 -17.32 9.30
C SER A 258 -6.58 -16.13 9.04
N PHE A 259 -7.07 -14.92 9.27
CA PHE A 259 -6.27 -13.70 9.13
C PHE A 259 -6.59 -12.62 10.18
N THR A 260 -7.19 -13.04 11.30
CA THR A 260 -7.45 -12.20 12.46
C THR A 260 -7.01 -12.94 13.73
N VAL A 261 -6.73 -12.19 14.79
CA VAL A 261 -6.43 -12.76 16.11
C VAL A 261 -7.27 -12.01 17.16
N PRO A 262 -8.23 -12.64 17.85
CA PRO A 262 -8.60 -14.06 17.77
C PRO A 262 -9.06 -14.50 16.39
N ASP A 263 -8.82 -15.77 16.07
CA ASP A 263 -9.17 -16.38 14.79
C ASP A 263 -10.69 -16.36 14.56
N MET A 264 -11.07 -16.04 13.33
CA MET A 264 -12.44 -15.99 12.83
C MET A 264 -12.50 -16.58 11.43
N ASP A 265 -13.55 -17.35 11.17
CA ASP A 265 -13.87 -17.84 9.83
C ASP A 265 -14.45 -16.69 9.00
N PRO A 266 -13.77 -16.25 7.93
CA PRO A 266 -14.20 -15.12 7.12
C PRO A 266 -15.55 -15.34 6.43
N LEU A 267 -15.95 -16.60 6.19
CA LEU A 267 -17.22 -16.92 5.55
C LEU A 267 -18.43 -16.74 6.49
N ASN A 268 -18.19 -16.64 7.80
CA ASN A 268 -19.22 -16.44 8.81
C ASN A 268 -19.39 -14.99 9.24
N VAL A 269 -18.59 -14.05 8.69
CA VAL A 269 -18.69 -12.63 9.03
C VAL A 269 -19.71 -11.97 8.09
N PRO A 270 -20.85 -11.46 8.60
CA PRO A 270 -21.82 -10.78 7.75
C PRO A 270 -21.25 -9.45 7.21
N PRO A 271 -21.81 -8.89 6.13
CA PRO A 271 -21.44 -7.55 5.67
C PRO A 271 -21.50 -6.53 6.82
N GLY A 272 -20.41 -5.79 7.03
CA GLY A 272 -20.28 -4.83 8.14
C GLY A 272 -19.87 -5.43 9.49
N GLY A 273 -19.78 -6.76 9.62
CA GLY A 273 -19.38 -7.45 10.86
C GLY A 273 -17.89 -7.38 11.20
N TRP A 274 -17.05 -6.90 10.28
CA TRP A 274 -15.60 -6.88 10.43
C TRP A 274 -15.07 -5.90 11.48
N THR A 275 -15.84 -4.87 11.88
CA THR A 275 -15.40 -3.84 12.84
C THR A 275 -15.00 -4.44 14.19
N LEU A 276 -15.81 -5.35 14.73
CA LEU A 276 -15.52 -5.99 16.03
C LEU A 276 -14.24 -6.84 15.97
N HIS A 277 -14.02 -7.54 14.85
CA HIS A 277 -12.84 -8.36 14.63
C HIS A 277 -11.58 -7.50 14.40
N TRP A 278 -11.72 -6.37 13.69
CA TRP A 278 -10.66 -5.39 13.53
C TRP A 278 -10.17 -4.85 14.88
N GLU A 279 -11.10 -4.45 15.74
CA GLU A 279 -10.76 -3.91 17.06
C GLU A 279 -10.13 -4.96 17.98
N ALA A 280 -10.65 -6.19 17.97
CA ALA A 280 -10.08 -7.29 18.73
C ALA A 280 -8.65 -7.63 18.27
N ASP A 281 -8.45 -7.71 16.95
CA ASP A 281 -7.15 -7.94 16.32
C ASP A 281 -6.16 -6.80 16.59
N GLY A 282 -6.62 -5.56 16.52
CA GLY A 282 -5.82 -4.40 16.88
C GLY A 282 -5.36 -4.41 18.34
N ARG A 283 -6.28 -4.69 19.29
CA ARG A 283 -5.93 -4.83 20.71
C ARG A 283 -4.92 -5.96 20.94
N HIS A 284 -5.13 -7.11 20.29
CA HIS A 284 -4.24 -8.25 20.42
C HIS A 284 -2.84 -7.95 19.88
N ARG A 285 -2.73 -7.36 18.68
CA ARG A 285 -1.45 -6.97 18.08
C ARG A 285 -0.70 -5.92 18.88
N LYS A 286 -1.44 -4.96 19.45
CA LYS A 286 -0.84 -3.95 20.32
C LYS A 286 -0.29 -4.57 21.60
N ALA A 287 -0.95 -5.57 22.15
CA ALA A 287 -0.49 -6.29 23.33
C ALA A 287 0.66 -7.28 23.05
N ASN A 288 0.86 -7.68 21.79
CA ASN A 288 1.86 -8.67 21.38
C ASN A 288 2.66 -8.16 20.16
N PRO A 289 3.58 -7.19 20.33
CA PRO A 289 4.33 -6.57 19.23
C PRO A 289 5.19 -7.53 18.41
N GLU A 290 5.56 -8.67 18.99
CA GLU A 290 6.30 -9.76 18.35
C GLU A 290 5.43 -10.64 17.41
N LEU A 291 4.11 -10.48 17.45
CA LEU A 291 3.19 -11.23 16.59
C LEU A 291 3.51 -10.98 15.12
N GLY A 292 3.68 -12.07 14.36
CA GLY A 292 3.97 -12.01 12.92
C GLY A 292 5.43 -11.72 12.57
N VAL A 293 6.28 -11.44 13.56
CA VAL A 293 7.73 -11.54 13.39
C VAL A 293 8.06 -13.04 13.30
N LEU A 294 8.52 -13.49 12.13
CA LEU A 294 9.07 -14.84 11.99
C LEU A 294 10.39 -14.92 12.77
N ILE A 295 10.32 -15.14 14.09
CA ILE A 295 11.48 -15.53 14.91
C ILE A 295 11.75 -17.02 14.66
N GLY A 296 12.08 -17.34 13.40
CA GLY A 296 12.65 -18.61 13.02
C GLY A 296 14.11 -18.37 12.68
N ARG A 297 14.98 -18.21 13.70
CA ARG A 297 16.39 -18.50 13.45
C ARG A 297 16.45 -19.97 13.01
N PRO A 298 17.12 -20.35 11.91
CA PRO A 298 17.47 -21.75 11.73
C PRO A 298 18.24 -22.18 12.97
N ALA A 299 17.70 -23.17 13.69
CA ALA A 299 18.48 -23.89 14.68
C ALA A 299 19.58 -24.61 13.90
N TRP A 300 20.80 -24.06 13.90
CA TRP A 300 21.97 -24.79 13.48
C TRP A 300 22.21 -25.87 14.52
N VAL A 301 21.70 -27.07 14.25
CA VAL A 301 22.09 -28.28 14.98
C VAL A 301 23.44 -28.67 14.40
N GLY A 302 24.51 -28.27 15.09
CA GLY A 302 25.87 -28.76 14.90
C GLY A 302 26.26 -29.64 16.08
#